data_AF-A0A377TVW1-F1
#
_entry.id   AF-A0A377TVW1-F1
#
_cell.length_a   1.000
_cell.length_b   1.000
_cell.length_c   1.000
_cell.angle_alpha   90.00
_cell.angle_beta   90.00
_cell.angle_gamma   90.00
#
_symmetry.space_group_name_H-M   'P 1'
#
loop_
_entity.id
_entity.type
_entity.pdbx_description
1 polymer ?
#
loop_
_entity_poly.entity_id
_entity_poly.type
_entity_poly.pdbx_seq_one_letter_code
_entity_poly.pdbx_strand_id
1 'polypeptide(L)'
;MSRKRNHEDNHPHAPRHCTFDPEDWLRLARCWHPVARACDIAGAPVKATLLDEQLVIYRIKGQVVVARDVCPHRGVPLTLGFHEEEGIVCPYHGLRFGEDAAATASPPVRGNPFRPNCISPASPWRSATG
;
A
#
# COMPACT_ATOMS: atom_id res chain seq x y z
N MET A 1 -5.16 18.89 -20.87
CA MET A 1 -3.68 18.87 -20.90
C MET A 1 -3.19 17.95 -19.78
N SER A 2 -2.90 16.70 -20.11
CA SER A 2 -2.49 15.69 -19.13
C SER A 2 -1.05 15.99 -18.68
N ARG A 3 -0.86 16.40 -17.43
CA ARG A 3 0.48 16.56 -16.86
C ARG A 3 1.14 15.17 -16.84
N LYS A 4 2.11 14.96 -17.74
CA LYS A 4 3.04 13.85 -17.62
C LYS A 4 3.73 14.02 -16.26
N ARG A 5 3.55 13.06 -15.35
CA ARG A 5 4.32 13.06 -14.09
C ARG A 5 5.78 12.81 -14.47
N ASN A 6 6.61 13.84 -14.31
CA ASN A 6 8.05 13.75 -14.53
C ASN A 6 8.65 12.80 -13.49
N HIS A 7 9.73 12.13 -13.88
CA HIS A 7 10.42 11.10 -13.10
C HIS A 7 11.20 11.66 -11.89
N GLU A 8 11.10 12.97 -11.63
CA GLU A 8 11.92 13.72 -10.65
C GLU A 8 11.24 13.92 -9.28
N ASP A 9 9.96 13.55 -9.13
CA ASP A 9 9.18 13.79 -7.91
C ASP A 9 9.28 12.62 -6.89
N ASN A 10 10.49 12.18 -6.53
CA ASN A 10 10.68 11.13 -5.51
C ASN A 10 10.75 11.69 -4.07
N HIS A 11 10.19 12.89 -3.86
CA HIS A 11 10.06 13.48 -2.53
C HIS A 11 8.80 12.94 -1.84
N PRO A 12 8.86 12.64 -0.52
CA PRO A 12 7.66 12.28 0.23
C PRO A 12 6.66 13.44 0.18
N HIS A 13 5.44 13.14 -0.26
CA HIS A 13 4.33 14.08 -0.30
C HIS A 13 3.28 13.68 0.73
N ALA A 14 2.77 14.67 1.46
CA ALA A 14 1.71 14.48 2.43
C ALA A 14 0.44 13.93 1.76
N PRO A 15 -0.37 13.11 2.48
CA PRO A 15 -1.68 12.68 2.01
C PRO A 15 -2.59 13.87 1.65
N ARG A 16 -3.54 13.65 0.73
CA ARG A 16 -4.44 14.71 0.19
C ARG A 16 -5.32 15.41 1.23
N HIS A 17 -5.45 14.83 2.42
CA HIS A 17 -6.22 15.35 3.54
C HIS A 17 -5.41 15.29 4.84
N CYS A 18 -4.10 15.54 4.75
CA CYS A 18 -3.23 15.59 5.91
C CYS A 18 -3.61 16.75 6.83
N THR A 19 -3.73 16.46 8.12
CA THR A 19 -4.08 17.37 9.21
C THR A 19 -2.84 17.99 9.87
N PHE A 20 -1.65 17.47 9.58
CA PHE A 20 -0.38 18.01 10.05
C PHE A 20 -0.01 19.27 9.27
N ASP A 21 0.73 20.17 9.91
CA ASP A 21 1.43 21.23 9.20
C ASP A 21 2.41 20.62 8.17
N PRO A 22 2.53 21.17 6.94
CA PRO A 22 3.37 20.57 5.90
C PRO A 22 4.85 20.41 6.28
N GLU A 23 5.41 21.34 7.05
CA GLU A 23 6.81 21.28 7.47
C GLU A 23 7.01 20.23 8.57
N ASP A 24 6.10 20.19 9.55
CA ASP A 24 6.12 19.16 10.59
C ASP A 24 5.93 17.76 9.99
N TRP A 25 5.00 17.62 9.04
CA TRP A 25 4.79 16.37 8.34
C TRP A 25 6.06 15.91 7.61
N LEU A 26 6.74 16.82 6.90
CA LEU A 26 7.97 16.49 6.16
C LEU A 26 9.10 16.04 7.09
N ARG A 27 9.20 16.65 8.28
CA ARG A 27 10.17 16.24 9.30
C ARG A 27 9.84 14.85 9.84
N LEU A 28 8.59 14.62 10.22
CA LEU A 28 8.14 13.34 10.78
C LEU A 28 8.20 12.20 9.75
N ALA A 29 7.89 12.46 8.49
CA ALA A 29 7.91 11.47 7.41
C ALA A 29 9.32 10.94 7.08
N ARG A 30 10.37 11.62 7.53
CA ARG A 30 11.77 11.18 7.39
C ARG A 30 12.25 10.32 8.55
N CYS A 31 11.44 10.17 9.60
CA CYS A 31 11.76 9.37 10.78
C CYS A 31 11.21 7.95 10.68
N TRP A 32 11.82 7.02 11.40
CA TRP A 32 11.30 5.66 11.58
C TRP A 32 10.24 5.64 12.67
N HIS A 33 9.09 5.01 12.36
CA HIS A 33 7.97 4.89 13.29
C HIS A 33 7.53 3.43 13.42
N PRO A 34 7.36 2.90 14.63
CA PRO A 34 6.71 1.61 14.82
C PRO A 34 5.22 1.74 14.51
N VAL A 35 4.69 0.88 13.65
CA VAL A 35 3.27 0.89 13.23
C VAL A 35 2.51 -0.39 13.61
N ALA A 36 3.21 -1.49 13.87
CA ALA A 36 2.65 -2.76 14.31
C ALA A 36 3.73 -3.64 14.96
N ARG A 37 3.32 -4.64 15.76
CA ARG A 37 4.23 -5.69 16.24
C ARG A 37 4.29 -6.82 15.22
N ALA A 38 5.48 -7.40 15.03
CA ALA A 38 5.67 -8.48 14.06
C ALA A 38 4.75 -9.69 14.31
N CYS A 39 4.46 -10.00 15.58
CA CYS A 39 3.61 -11.12 16.00
C CYS A 39 2.12 -10.92 15.69
N ASP A 40 1.65 -9.68 15.53
CA ASP A 40 0.25 -9.41 15.17
C ASP A 40 0.00 -9.64 13.67
N ILE A 41 1.06 -9.79 12.87
CA ILE A 41 1.02 -9.95 11.41
C ILE A 41 1.16 -11.45 11.08
N ALA A 42 0.13 -12.23 11.41
CA ALA A 42 0.16 -13.70 11.35
C ALA A 42 -0.81 -14.33 10.34
N GLY A 43 -1.74 -13.57 9.76
CA GLY A 43 -2.71 -14.11 8.81
C GLY A 43 -3.48 -13.01 8.06
N ALA A 44 -4.44 -12.37 8.71
CA ALA A 44 -5.20 -11.29 8.08
C ALA A 44 -4.33 -10.03 7.85
N PRO A 45 -4.61 -9.24 6.80
CA PRO A 45 -3.98 -7.93 6.65
C PRO A 45 -4.33 -7.02 7.84
N VAL A 46 -3.32 -6.36 8.40
CA VAL A 46 -3.44 -5.47 9.54
C VAL A 46 -3.54 -4.03 9.04
N LYS A 47 -4.44 -3.26 9.63
CA LYS A 47 -4.59 -1.82 9.37
C LYS A 47 -3.74 -1.02 10.33
N ALA A 48 -3.07 0.01 9.82
CA ALA A 48 -2.42 1.04 10.62
C ALA A 48 -2.65 2.42 10.01
N THR A 49 -2.40 3.47 10.80
CA THR A 49 -2.40 4.86 10.33
C THR A 49 -1.11 5.52 10.78
N LEU A 50 -0.39 6.15 9.87
CA LEU A 50 0.85 6.89 10.17
C LEU A 50 0.82 8.23 9.45
N LEU A 51 0.87 9.34 10.21
CA LEU A 51 0.89 10.70 9.66
C LEU A 51 -0.23 10.95 8.64
N ASP A 52 -1.45 10.53 9.00
CA ASP A 52 -2.68 10.53 8.17
C ASP A 52 -2.63 9.68 6.90
N GLU A 53 -1.59 8.87 6.69
CA GLU A 53 -1.58 7.84 5.65
C GLU A 53 -2.18 6.54 6.22
N GLN A 54 -3.17 6.00 5.51
CA GLN A 54 -3.75 4.70 5.81
C GLN A 54 -2.85 3.60 5.25
N LEU A 55 -2.45 2.66 6.09
CA LEU A 55 -1.51 1.59 5.77
C LEU A 55 -2.16 0.21 5.91
N VAL A 56 -1.81 -0.67 4.98
CA VAL A 56 -2.05 -2.11 5.08
C VAL A 56 -0.72 -2.81 5.32
N ILE A 57 -0.71 -3.73 6.27
CA ILE A 57 0.48 -4.50 6.67
C ILE A 57 0.13 -5.98 6.53
N TYR A 58 0.96 -6.74 5.83
CA TYR A 58 0.75 -8.17 5.64
C TYR A 58 2.08 -8.92 5.58
N ARG A 59 2.03 -10.24 5.73
CA ARG A 59 3.22 -11.09 5.71
C ARG A 59 3.19 -12.02 4.51
N ILE A 60 4.22 -12.00 3.68
CA ILE A 60 4.35 -12.91 2.52
C ILE A 60 5.72 -13.58 2.58
N LYS A 61 5.77 -14.91 2.47
CA LYS A 61 7.02 -15.69 2.53
C LYS A 61 7.93 -15.30 3.73
N GLY A 62 7.32 -15.05 4.88
CA GLY A 62 8.01 -14.62 6.10
C GLY A 62 8.38 -13.13 6.18
N GLN A 63 8.28 -12.38 5.09
CA GLN A 63 8.58 -10.95 5.02
C GLN A 63 7.36 -10.09 5.36
N VAL A 64 7.56 -9.02 6.13
CA VAL A 64 6.52 -8.01 6.39
C VAL A 64 6.54 -6.97 5.29
N VAL A 65 5.39 -6.77 4.66
CA VAL A 65 5.16 -5.77 3.63
C VAL A 65 4.22 -4.70 4.18
N VAL A 66 4.54 -3.44 3.91
CA VAL A 66 3.72 -2.27 4.25
C VAL A 66 3.40 -1.53 2.98
N ALA A 67 2.13 -1.22 2.76
CA ALA A 67 1.65 -0.50 1.59
C ALA A 67 0.57 0.51 1.99
N ARG A 68 0.21 1.43 1.08
CA ARG A 68 -0.99 2.25 1.26
C ARG A 68 -2.23 1.36 1.24
N ASP A 69 -3.16 1.60 2.16
CA ASP A 69 -4.43 0.87 2.27
C ASP A 69 -5.46 1.35 1.22
N VAL A 70 -5.07 1.29 -0.06
CA VAL A 70 -5.90 1.79 -1.15
C VAL A 70 -5.63 1.00 -2.43
N CYS A 71 -6.65 0.29 -2.92
CA CYS A 71 -6.57 -0.38 -4.21
C CYS A 71 -6.54 0.67 -5.34
N PRO A 72 -5.52 0.70 -6.22
CA PRO A 72 -5.41 1.70 -7.27
C PRO A 72 -6.48 1.56 -8.36
N HIS A 73 -7.27 0.47 -8.35
CA HIS A 73 -8.39 0.30 -9.27
C HIS A 73 -9.55 1.26 -8.94
N ARG A 74 -10.04 1.26 -7.70
CA ARG A 74 -11.24 2.03 -7.28
C ARG A 74 -11.20 2.55 -5.84
N GLY A 75 -10.03 2.57 -5.21
CA GLY A 75 -9.83 3.13 -3.87
C GLY A 75 -10.33 2.26 -2.72
N VAL A 76 -10.70 1.00 -2.97
CA VAL A 76 -11.16 0.09 -1.92
C VAL A 76 -10.00 -0.23 -0.97
N PRO A 77 -10.20 -0.17 0.36
CA PRO A 77 -9.19 -0.56 1.34
C PRO A 77 -8.73 -2.02 1.12
N LEU A 78 -7.42 -2.22 1.10
CA LEU A 78 -6.80 -3.52 0.97
C LEU A 78 -6.89 -4.32 2.28
N THR A 79 -7.03 -3.65 3.43
CA THR A 79 -7.27 -4.30 4.73
C THR A 79 -8.60 -5.05 4.79
N LEU A 80 -9.55 -4.73 3.91
CA LEU A 80 -10.81 -5.47 3.76
C LEU A 80 -10.66 -6.70 2.86
N GLY A 81 -9.48 -6.89 2.27
CA GLY A 81 -9.13 -8.05 1.48
C GLY A 81 -8.84 -9.27 2.33
N PHE A 82 -8.29 -10.28 1.68
CA PHE A 82 -7.88 -11.52 2.32
C PHE A 82 -6.45 -11.86 1.92
N HIS A 83 -5.80 -12.61 2.80
CA HIS A 83 -4.44 -13.07 2.62
C HIS A 83 -4.43 -14.39 1.85
N GLU A 84 -3.50 -14.51 0.90
CA GLU A 84 -3.20 -15.70 0.12
C GLU A 84 -1.69 -15.97 0.15
N GLU A 85 -1.26 -17.13 -0.37
CA GLU A 85 0.16 -17.52 -0.42
C GLU A 85 1.04 -16.48 -1.14
N GLU A 86 0.50 -15.84 -2.18
CA GLU A 86 1.19 -14.85 -3.00
C GLU A 86 0.96 -13.39 -2.56
N GLY A 87 0.35 -13.17 -1.38
CA GLY A 87 0.19 -11.83 -0.79
C GLY A 87 -1.24 -11.52 -0.39
N ILE A 88 -1.76 -10.35 -0.77
CA ILE A 88 -3.14 -9.95 -0.44
C ILE A 88 -3.98 -9.71 -1.68
N VAL A 89 -5.27 -10.03 -1.57
CA VAL A 89 -6.24 -9.90 -2.66
C VAL A 89 -7.27 -8.83 -2.32
N CYS A 90 -7.42 -7.85 -3.19
CA CYS A 90 -8.46 -6.83 -3.06
C CYS A 90 -9.86 -7.47 -3.13
N PRO A 91 -10.74 -7.18 -2.16
CA PRO A 91 -12.03 -7.86 -2.02
C PRO A 91 -13.02 -7.50 -3.13
N TYR A 92 -12.73 -6.45 -3.91
CA TYR A 92 -13.68 -5.98 -4.92
C TYR A 92 -13.56 -6.75 -6.24
N HIS A 93 -12.37 -6.80 -6.83
CA HIS A 93 -12.16 -7.39 -8.16
C HIS A 93 -10.97 -8.36 -8.21
N GLY A 94 -10.42 -8.76 -7.05
CA GLY A 94 -9.38 -9.78 -7.00
C GLY A 94 -7.98 -9.30 -7.44
N LEU A 95 -7.71 -8.00 -7.43
CA LEU A 95 -6.34 -7.50 -7.72
C LEU A 95 -5.38 -7.97 -6.61
N ARG A 96 -4.25 -8.55 -7.00
CA ARG A 96 -3.27 -9.15 -6.08
C ARG A 96 -2.08 -8.22 -5.83
N PHE A 97 -1.54 -8.26 -4.61
CA PHE A 97 -0.40 -7.46 -4.18
C PHE A 97 0.62 -8.37 -3.49
N GLY A 98 1.81 -8.50 -4.10
CA GLY A 98 2.88 -9.39 -3.65
C GLY A 98 3.91 -8.70 -2.74
N GLU A 99 5.12 -9.23 -2.75
CA GLU A 99 6.26 -8.78 -1.92
C GLU A 99 6.70 -7.34 -2.17
N ASP A 100 6.58 -6.84 -3.40
CA ASP A 100 6.96 -5.47 -3.77
C ASP A 100 5.88 -4.43 -3.44
N ALA A 101 4.77 -4.84 -2.82
CA ALA A 101 3.54 -4.05 -2.70
C ALA A 101 2.98 -3.53 -4.04
N ALA A 102 3.52 -4.01 -5.16
CA ALA A 102 3.06 -3.69 -6.50
C ALA A 102 1.85 -4.55 -6.84
N ALA A 103 0.85 -3.93 -7.48
CA ALA A 103 -0.27 -4.67 -8.02
C ALA A 103 0.20 -5.61 -9.14
N THR A 104 0.10 -6.91 -8.91
CA THR A 104 0.38 -7.92 -9.93
C THR A 104 -0.91 -8.27 -10.67
N ALA A 105 -0.82 -8.45 -11.98
CA ALA A 105 -1.96 -8.87 -12.78
C ALA A 105 -2.42 -10.26 -12.33
N SER A 106 -3.63 -10.34 -11.78
CA SER A 106 -4.32 -11.61 -11.56
C SER A 106 -5.24 -11.86 -12.77
N PRO A 107 -5.41 -13.13 -13.23
CA PRO A 107 -6.42 -13.42 -14.24
C PRO A 107 -7.79 -12.93 -13.74
N PRO A 108 -8.62 -12.32 -14.63
CA PRO A 108 -9.89 -11.76 -14.21
C PRO A 108 -10.80 -12.86 -13.66
N VAL A 109 -11.27 -12.70 -12.43
CA VAL A 109 -12.46 -13.42 -11.98
C VAL A 109 -13.64 -12.80 -12.74
N ARG A 110 -14.09 -13.53 -13.77
CA ARG A 110 -15.24 -13.27 -14.67
C ARG A 110 -15.63 -11.79 -14.88
N GLY A 111 -15.31 -11.28 -16.08
CA GLY A 111 -16.17 -10.30 -16.75
C GLY A 111 -15.67 -8.86 -16.89
N ASN A 112 -14.47 -8.51 -16.44
CA ASN A 112 -13.93 -7.17 -16.73
C ASN A 112 -12.46 -7.24 -17.19
N PRO A 113 -12.10 -6.70 -18.37
CA PRO A 113 -10.73 -6.73 -18.86
C PRO A 113 -9.80 -5.89 -17.98
N PHE A 114 -8.69 -6.51 -17.55
CA PHE A 114 -7.59 -5.86 -16.86
C PHE A 114 -7.07 -4.68 -17.68
N ARG A 115 -6.96 -3.49 -17.08
CA ARG A 115 -6.25 -2.36 -17.67
C ARG A 115 -4.82 -2.34 -17.07
N PRO A 116 -3.76 -2.59 -17.86
CA PRO A 116 -2.38 -2.65 -17.36
C PRO A 116 -1.85 -1.34 -16.77
N ASN A 117 -2.57 -0.23 -16.92
CA ASN A 117 -2.18 1.09 -16.42
C ASN A 117 -2.59 1.35 -14.95
N CYS A 118 -3.07 0.34 -14.21
CA CYS A 118 -3.47 0.48 -12.80
C CYS A 118 -2.33 0.17 -11.80
N ILE A 119 -1.12 -0.10 -12.29
CA ILE A 119 0.06 -0.32 -11.45
C ILE A 119 0.63 1.05 -11.09
N SER A 120 0.16 1.64 -9.98
CA SER A 120 0.89 2.75 -9.37
C SER A 120 2.08 2.16 -8.61
N PRO A 121 3.30 2.73 -8.70
CA PRO A 121 4.39 2.32 -7.84
C PRO A 121 3.95 2.57 -6.39
N ALA A 122 3.98 1.52 -5.56
CA ALA A 122 3.88 1.69 -4.13
C ALA A 122 5.11 2.52 -3.71
N SER A 123 4.88 3.68 -3.08
CA SER A 123 5.95 4.39 -2.40
C SER A 123 6.50 3.45 -1.32
N PRO A 124 7.81 3.16 -1.28
CA PRO A 124 8.34 2.11 -0.41
C PRO A 124 8.27 2.57 1.04
N TRP A 125 7.25 2.12 1.77
CA TRP A 125 7.28 2.06 3.22
C TRP A 125 8.22 0.89 3.57
N ARG A 126 9.46 1.20 3.95
CA ARG A 126 10.45 0.17 4.28
C ARG A 126 10.06 -0.48 5.60
N SER A 127 10.07 -1.81 5.65
CA SER A 127 10.03 -2.56 6.90
C SER A 127 11.45 -2.72 7.45
N ALA A 128 11.60 -2.54 8.76
CA ALA A 128 12.77 -2.99 9.52
C ALA A 128 12.24 -4.00 10.53
N THR A 129 12.74 -5.23 10.48
CA THR A 129 12.35 -6.31 11.41
C THR A 129 12.91 -6.03 12.80
N GLY A 130 12.03 -6.05 13.81
CA GLY A 130 12.35 -6.17 15.23
C GLY A 130 11.51 -7.29 15.85
#